data_AF-A0A2C9H3S2-F1
#
_entry.id   AF-A0A2C9H3S2-F1
#
_cell.length_a   1.000
_cell.length_b   1.000
_cell.length_c   1.000
_cell.angle_alpha   90.00
_cell.angle_beta   90.00
_cell.angle_gamma   90.00
#
_symmetry.space_group_name_H-M   'P 1'
#
loop_
_entity.id
_entity.type
_entity.pdbx_description
1 polymer ?
#
loop_
_entity_poly.entity_id
_entity_poly.type
_entity_poly.pdbx_seq_one_letter_code
_entity_poly.pdbx_strand_id
1 'polypeptide(L)'
;MTAYICVFISVLILVTTLHYSDAYWRNDLKHEAIKGLKQENILKRHKRQEVSHATADDKEGLQLEFPHIVPVALGGGGRGCLGVLLSENFVVGSAHCLHSSSSVSVHGELVNVSKIIIHPMYNARKKNYDIGLLKLAANVNIQSTVVPACLWLDDNISIANVKLIGTNEFFDTKSIVQTTRITLKNAEKCQPYLNYISLLTGFSLTVHQMCVFYEFEEHWRWKGGLVYVDLIYENHIVPFVIGSASFAPIRGLHRLHGFSKLSKFVDWISKIMREEGADVSFEPLICAKRHLEYRRQINNTTSFEPNIAVDTTVSIHSHPDAPHTKICVGVLIRKDALITLAQCASNLMSYTSRVVLADGSFIAIRDIIIHPDYSDDSLYSNIAILKLVSQASVTPIEIAPYYSKHDKITLYASVINGDQSKNNKFFAVHGLNVRFSYECNPSEEHHSRLLKGLHPEHMCLQNNHTLVPGSCEAHPGSAIFWYHNDKKYLLGLYMHGENCGFGDQALGLYVYAYNAWIHSVIETPSQHSLGYVFPFLKTSDECSYPDGATGTCVSHINCPNISKRAGKSLPIFYCSSRAIVCCPRHLEAQKEEEHEGIAFAFYRTV
;
A
#
# COMPACT_ATOMS: atom_id res chain seq x y z
N MET A 1 -22.01 -38.22 70.82
CA MET A 1 -20.57 -37.88 70.92
C MET A 1 -19.72 -38.40 69.76
N THR A 2 -20.13 -39.44 69.04
CA THR A 2 -19.34 -40.06 67.95
C THR A 2 -19.41 -39.32 66.60
N ALA A 3 -20.49 -38.59 66.29
CA ALA A 3 -20.62 -37.86 65.01
C ALA A 3 -19.78 -36.57 64.93
N TYR A 4 -19.54 -35.88 66.05
CA TYR A 4 -18.76 -34.64 66.09
C TYR A 4 -17.25 -34.86 65.94
N ILE A 5 -16.75 -36.04 66.33
CA ILE A 5 -15.33 -36.40 66.25
C ILE A 5 -14.92 -36.68 64.79
N CYS A 6 -15.79 -37.31 63.99
CA CYS A 6 -15.50 -37.59 62.57
C CYS A 6 -15.46 -36.33 61.70
N VAL A 7 -16.28 -35.32 61.99
CA VAL A 7 -16.27 -34.04 61.25
C VAL A 7 -15.02 -33.21 61.59
N PHE A 8 -14.57 -33.22 62.85
CA PHE A 8 -13.34 -32.52 63.23
C PHE A 8 -12.07 -33.13 62.62
N ILE A 9 -12.02 -34.47 62.53
CA ILE A 9 -10.88 -35.18 61.94
C ILE A 9 -10.81 -34.93 60.42
N SER A 10 -11.95 -34.89 59.72
CA SER A 10 -11.98 -34.63 58.27
C SER A 10 -11.61 -33.17 57.93
N VAL A 11 -12.00 -32.19 58.75
CA VAL A 11 -11.58 -30.79 58.59
C VAL A 11 -10.08 -30.60 58.89
N LEU A 12 -9.53 -31.27 59.90
CA LEU A 12 -8.07 -31.21 60.18
C LEU A 12 -7.24 -31.83 59.04
N ILE A 13 -7.70 -32.91 58.43
CA ILE A 13 -7.01 -33.56 57.30
C ILE A 13 -7.04 -32.66 56.05
N LEU A 14 -8.15 -31.95 55.80
CA LEU A 14 -8.25 -30.99 54.69
C LEU A 14 -7.36 -29.75 54.90
N VAL A 15 -7.29 -29.21 56.12
CA VAL A 15 -6.44 -28.03 56.41
C VAL A 15 -4.95 -28.39 56.37
N THR A 16 -4.57 -29.58 56.85
CA THR A 16 -3.17 -30.05 56.81
C THR A 16 -2.71 -30.40 55.39
N THR A 17 -3.58 -30.95 54.53
CA THR A 17 -3.24 -31.22 53.12
C THR A 17 -3.15 -29.94 52.27
N LEU A 18 -3.98 -28.91 52.55
CA LEU A 18 -3.86 -27.59 51.93
C LEU A 18 -2.60 -26.82 52.35
N HIS A 19 -2.19 -26.90 53.62
CA HIS A 19 -0.93 -26.29 54.07
C HIS A 19 0.31 -27.03 53.58
N TYR A 20 0.27 -28.37 53.47
CA TYR A 20 1.39 -29.14 52.93
C TYR A 20 1.61 -28.87 51.44
N SER A 21 0.53 -28.73 50.66
CA SER A 21 0.62 -28.39 49.23
C SER A 21 1.10 -26.96 48.99
N ASP A 22 0.63 -25.96 49.75
CA ASP A 22 1.08 -24.56 49.60
C ASP A 22 2.55 -24.37 50.04
N ALA A 23 3.02 -25.13 51.03
CA ALA A 23 4.43 -25.15 51.44
C ALA A 23 5.36 -25.84 50.42
N TYR A 24 4.87 -26.89 49.76
CA TYR A 24 5.59 -27.58 48.69
C TYR A 24 5.72 -26.69 47.43
N TRP A 25 4.62 -26.04 47.00
CA TRP A 25 4.62 -25.10 45.87
C TRP A 25 5.50 -23.86 46.11
N ARG A 26 5.53 -23.30 47.33
CA ARG A 26 6.44 -22.18 47.66
C ARG A 26 7.92 -22.55 47.63
N ASN A 27 8.26 -23.79 47.96
CA ASN A 27 9.64 -24.25 47.97
C ASN A 27 10.15 -24.57 46.56
N ASP A 28 9.31 -25.13 45.67
CA ASP A 28 9.68 -25.34 44.26
C ASP A 28 9.84 -24.02 43.50
N LEU A 29 8.94 -23.04 43.70
CA LEU A 29 9.07 -21.70 43.10
C LEU A 29 10.33 -20.96 43.61
N LYS A 30 10.72 -21.16 44.87
CA LYS A 30 11.99 -20.62 45.41
C LYS A 30 13.21 -21.33 44.81
N HIS A 31 13.16 -22.64 44.60
CA HIS A 31 14.29 -23.38 44.03
C HIS A 31 14.50 -23.10 42.53
N GLU A 32 13.43 -22.90 41.76
CA GLU A 32 13.51 -22.44 40.37
C GLU A 32 14.00 -20.99 40.26
N ALA A 33 13.55 -20.09 41.15
CA ALA A 33 14.03 -18.71 41.20
C ALA A 33 15.52 -18.60 41.56
N ILE A 34 16.02 -19.44 42.48
CA ILE A 34 17.44 -19.45 42.89
C ILE A 34 18.33 -20.09 41.81
N LYS A 35 17.84 -21.09 41.05
CA LYS A 35 18.55 -21.62 39.88
C LYS A 35 18.61 -20.59 38.74
N GLY A 36 17.52 -19.87 38.47
CA GLY A 36 17.48 -18.77 37.50
C GLY A 36 18.45 -17.63 37.83
N LEU A 37 18.55 -17.23 39.11
CA LEU A 37 19.48 -16.19 39.58
C LEU A 37 20.96 -16.60 39.50
N LYS A 38 21.28 -17.89 39.68
CA LYS A 38 22.65 -18.40 39.50
C LYS A 38 23.04 -18.44 38.01
N GLN A 39 22.11 -18.72 37.11
CA GLN A 39 22.35 -18.74 35.66
C GLN A 39 22.50 -17.31 35.09
N GLU A 40 21.72 -16.33 35.58
CA GLU A 40 21.88 -14.90 35.23
C GLU A 40 23.22 -14.32 35.66
N ASN A 41 23.75 -14.71 36.83
CA ASN A 41 25.04 -14.23 37.32
C ASN A 41 26.25 -14.84 36.58
N ILE A 42 26.11 -16.04 36.01
CA ILE A 42 27.14 -16.67 35.17
C ILE A 42 27.14 -16.05 33.76
N LEU A 43 25.97 -15.66 33.21
CA LEU A 43 25.89 -14.96 31.92
C LEU A 43 26.35 -13.49 32.00
N LYS A 44 26.10 -12.80 33.12
CA LYS A 44 26.56 -11.41 33.34
C LYS A 44 28.08 -11.28 33.46
N ARG A 45 28.79 -12.35 33.84
CA ARG A 45 30.27 -12.36 33.93
C ARG A 45 30.97 -12.53 32.57
N HIS A 46 30.29 -13.08 31.56
CA HIS A 46 30.86 -13.31 30.23
C HIS A 46 30.61 -12.17 29.21
N LYS A 47 29.93 -11.08 29.58
CA LYS A 47 29.65 -9.92 28.69
C LYS A 47 30.15 -8.57 29.20
N ARG A 48 31.20 -8.56 30.02
CA ARG A 48 31.93 -7.34 30.41
C ARG A 48 33.21 -7.08 29.61
N GLN A 49 33.47 -7.88 28.58
CA GLN A 49 34.54 -7.66 27.61
C GLN A 49 33.91 -7.52 26.23
N GLU A 50 33.48 -6.30 25.94
CA GLU A 50 33.44 -5.65 24.62
C GLU A 50 32.73 -4.31 24.81
N VAL A 51 33.42 -3.40 25.50
CA VAL A 51 33.11 -1.97 25.44
C VAL A 51 34.17 -1.37 24.52
N SER A 52 33.89 -1.34 23.24
CA SER A 52 34.66 -0.54 22.29
C SER A 52 34.34 0.94 22.54
N HIS A 53 35.37 1.75 22.75
CA HIS A 53 35.23 3.20 22.77
C HIS A 53 35.04 3.68 21.32
N ALA A 54 33.89 4.30 21.04
CA ALA A 54 33.59 4.89 19.73
C ALA A 54 34.60 5.98 19.38
N THR A 55 35.14 5.91 18.17
CA THR A 55 36.13 6.86 17.63
C THR A 55 35.44 8.13 17.11
N ALA A 56 36.20 9.14 16.65
CA ALA A 56 35.62 10.35 16.09
C ALA A 56 34.87 10.10 14.77
N ASP A 57 35.29 9.10 13.99
CA ASP A 57 34.68 8.68 12.72
C ASP A 57 33.27 8.10 12.94
N ASP A 58 33.09 7.34 14.03
CA ASP A 58 31.79 6.79 14.44
C ASP A 58 30.77 7.89 14.83
N LYS A 59 31.24 9.07 15.26
CA LYS A 59 30.37 10.20 15.67
C LYS A 59 29.72 10.88 14.49
N GLU A 60 30.48 11.07 13.42
CA GLU A 60 29.98 11.64 12.17
C GLU A 60 28.99 10.67 11.52
N GLY A 61 29.31 9.36 11.53
CA GLY A 61 28.44 8.29 11.04
C GLY A 61 27.06 8.22 11.73
N LEU A 62 26.98 8.41 13.05
CA LEU A 62 25.71 8.35 13.79
C LEU A 62 24.84 9.61 13.60
N GLN A 63 25.45 10.79 13.45
CA GLN A 63 24.73 12.02 13.11
C GLN A 63 24.23 12.02 11.66
N LEU A 64 25.01 11.44 10.75
CA LEU A 64 24.59 11.16 9.38
C LEU A 64 23.44 10.15 9.31
N GLU A 65 23.33 9.26 10.31
CA GLU A 65 22.25 8.27 10.37
C GLU A 65 20.91 8.91 10.79
N PHE A 66 20.93 9.91 11.68
CA PHE A 66 19.71 10.52 12.25
C PHE A 66 19.71 12.05 12.22
N PRO A 67 19.73 12.69 11.04
CA PRO A 67 19.88 14.14 10.90
C PRO A 67 18.68 14.96 11.40
N HIS A 68 17.58 14.29 11.73
CA HIS A 68 16.33 14.90 12.23
C HIS A 68 16.19 14.79 13.75
N ILE A 69 17.02 14.00 14.43
CA ILE A 69 16.90 13.76 15.88
C ILE A 69 17.78 14.75 16.63
N VAL A 70 17.17 15.46 17.58
CA VAL A 70 17.84 16.50 18.37
C VAL A 70 17.72 16.19 19.86
N PRO A 71 18.82 16.12 20.63
CA PRO A 71 18.74 16.07 22.08
C PRO A 71 18.15 17.37 22.64
N VAL A 72 17.22 17.26 23.58
CA VAL A 72 16.51 18.38 24.21
C VAL A 72 16.90 18.53 25.67
N ALA A 73 17.61 19.61 26.01
CA ALA A 73 18.16 19.83 27.34
C ALA A 73 17.07 20.25 28.33
N LEU A 74 16.91 19.47 29.41
CA LEU A 74 16.03 19.80 30.52
C LEU A 74 16.75 20.74 31.50
N GLY A 75 16.08 21.79 31.97
CA GLY A 75 16.62 22.67 33.00
C GLY A 75 16.93 21.89 34.30
N GLY A 76 18.20 21.91 34.74
CA GLY A 76 18.60 21.50 36.09
C GLY A 76 19.00 20.02 36.30
N GLY A 77 19.97 19.49 35.53
CA GLY A 77 20.77 18.33 35.99
C GLY A 77 20.91 17.16 35.01
N GLY A 78 21.54 17.37 33.84
CA GLY A 78 22.14 16.32 33.01
C GLY A 78 21.20 15.27 32.37
N ARG A 79 19.89 15.36 32.62
CA ARG A 79 18.85 14.51 32.02
C ARG A 79 18.35 15.12 30.71
N GLY A 80 18.14 14.28 29.71
CA GLY A 80 17.68 14.69 28.39
C GLY A 80 16.59 13.82 27.81
N CYS A 81 15.83 14.40 26.89
CA CYS A 81 14.96 13.65 25.99
C CYS A 81 15.43 13.83 24.55
N LEU A 82 14.87 13.04 23.64
CA LEU A 82 15.01 13.27 22.22
C LEU A 82 13.79 14.05 21.71
N GLY A 83 14.03 14.92 20.74
CA GLY A 83 13.04 15.58 19.92
C GLY A 83 13.31 15.34 18.43
N VAL A 84 12.33 15.67 17.60
CA VAL A 84 12.42 15.55 16.15
C VAL A 84 12.25 16.91 15.50
N LEU A 85 13.22 17.29 14.67
CA LEU A 85 13.15 18.48 13.84
C LEU A 85 12.10 18.30 12.73
N LEU A 86 11.07 19.14 12.72
CA LEU A 86 10.00 19.14 11.70
C LEU A 86 10.18 20.24 10.64
N SER A 87 10.97 21.25 10.96
CA SER A 87 11.42 22.34 10.06
C SER A 87 12.68 22.98 10.65
N GLU A 88 13.23 23.97 9.98
CA GLU A 88 14.43 24.72 10.37
C GLU A 88 14.35 25.30 11.80
N ASN A 89 13.17 25.48 12.38
CA ASN A 89 13.02 26.05 13.71
C ASN A 89 11.91 25.42 14.56
N PHE A 90 11.38 24.26 14.18
CA PHE A 90 10.40 23.52 15.00
C PHE A 90 10.88 22.13 15.35
N VAL A 91 10.76 21.80 16.64
CA VAL A 91 11.02 20.46 17.19
C VAL A 91 9.76 19.92 17.84
N VAL A 92 9.40 18.68 17.54
CA VAL A 92 8.30 17.94 18.20
C VAL A 92 8.85 16.91 19.17
N GLY A 93 8.09 16.64 20.24
CA GLY A 93 8.41 15.62 21.22
C GLY A 93 7.29 15.49 22.25
N SER A 94 7.52 14.68 23.28
CA SER A 94 6.52 14.46 24.33
C SER A 94 6.44 15.65 25.29
N ALA A 95 5.24 16.05 25.70
CA ALA A 95 5.04 17.22 26.57
C ALA A 95 5.84 17.14 27.87
N HIS A 96 5.88 15.96 28.50
CA HIS A 96 6.65 15.76 29.73
C HIS A 96 8.16 15.99 29.54
N CYS A 97 8.67 15.82 28.32
CA CYS A 97 10.07 16.09 27.96
C CYS A 97 10.31 17.56 27.61
N LEU A 98 9.30 18.27 27.11
CA LEU A 98 9.50 19.62 26.54
C LEU A 98 9.18 20.76 27.52
N HIS A 99 8.39 20.50 28.56
CA HIS A 99 7.82 21.55 29.43
C HIS A 99 8.83 22.44 30.18
N SER A 100 10.09 22.02 30.32
CA SER A 100 11.15 22.74 31.04
C SER A 100 12.44 22.88 30.22
N SER A 101 12.33 22.79 28.89
CA SER A 101 13.47 22.81 27.99
C SER A 101 13.96 24.23 27.71
N SER A 102 15.27 24.46 27.83
CA SER A 102 15.89 25.76 27.54
C SER A 102 16.54 25.83 26.16
N SER A 103 17.06 24.69 25.69
CA SER A 103 17.87 24.60 24.48
C SER A 103 17.81 23.20 23.89
N VAL A 104 18.09 23.09 22.60
CA VAL A 104 18.28 21.83 21.88
C VAL A 104 19.70 21.75 21.35
N SER A 105 20.26 20.55 21.23
CA SER A 105 21.56 20.35 20.59
C SER A 105 21.35 19.96 19.12
N VAL A 106 21.88 20.76 18.20
CA VAL A 106 21.80 20.55 16.76
C VAL A 106 23.22 20.47 16.23
N HIS A 107 23.62 19.31 15.72
CA HIS A 107 25.00 19.07 15.27
C HIS A 107 26.08 19.41 16.32
N GLY A 108 25.75 19.25 17.61
CA GLY A 108 26.65 19.57 18.73
C GLY A 108 26.62 21.04 19.19
N GLU A 109 25.88 21.90 18.49
CA GLU A 109 25.67 23.30 18.88
C GLU A 109 24.37 23.47 19.67
N LEU A 110 24.41 24.26 20.74
CA LEU A 110 23.20 24.56 21.53
C LEU A 110 22.41 25.70 20.88
N VAL A 111 21.18 25.39 20.49
CA VAL A 111 20.22 26.36 19.96
C VAL A 111 19.16 26.65 21.02
N ASN A 112 18.97 27.92 21.34
CA ASN A 112 18.00 28.33 22.36
C ASN A 112 16.56 28.12 21.90
N VAL A 113 15.70 27.75 22.84
CA VAL A 113 14.25 27.68 22.64
C VAL A 113 13.65 29.06 22.87
N SER A 114 12.90 29.59 21.89
CA SER A 114 12.16 30.85 22.02
C SER A 114 10.77 30.66 22.60
N LYS A 115 10.11 29.52 22.31
CA LYS A 115 8.77 29.21 22.81
C LYS A 115 8.58 27.72 23.02
N ILE A 116 7.96 27.36 24.15
CA ILE A 116 7.50 26.00 24.45
C ILE A 116 5.98 25.98 24.31
N ILE A 117 5.45 25.05 23.53
CA ILE A 117 4.02 24.96 23.22
C ILE A 117 3.56 23.53 23.55
N ILE A 118 2.90 23.37 24.69
CA ILE A 118 2.36 22.09 25.14
C ILE A 118 0.91 21.94 24.67
N HIS A 119 0.52 20.73 24.27
CA HIS A 119 -0.86 20.47 23.88
C HIS A 119 -1.83 20.84 25.02
N PRO A 120 -2.91 21.62 24.76
CA PRO A 120 -3.76 22.18 25.82
C PRO A 120 -4.48 21.11 26.65
N MET A 121 -4.73 19.94 26.07
CA MET A 121 -5.35 18.79 26.76
C MET A 121 -4.35 17.88 27.49
N TYR A 122 -3.06 18.25 27.53
CA TYR A 122 -2.03 17.45 28.18
C TYR A 122 -2.37 17.21 29.65
N ASN A 123 -2.30 15.94 30.06
CA ASN A 123 -2.53 15.55 31.45
C ASN A 123 -1.43 14.60 31.93
N ALA A 124 -0.51 15.13 32.74
CA ALA A 124 0.63 14.37 33.26
C ALA A 124 0.25 13.18 34.14
N ARG A 125 -0.92 13.19 34.79
CA ARG A 125 -1.40 12.06 35.62
C ARG A 125 -1.97 10.94 34.74
N LYS A 126 -2.83 11.30 33.78
CA LYS A 126 -3.47 10.35 32.86
C LYS A 126 -2.58 9.95 31.68
N LYS A 127 -1.43 10.62 31.50
CA LYS A 127 -0.51 10.43 30.36
C LYS A 127 -1.18 10.60 28.99
N ASN A 128 -2.22 11.44 28.92
CA ASN A 128 -2.93 11.75 27.68
C ASN A 128 -2.42 13.05 27.07
N TYR A 129 -2.52 13.14 25.74
CA TYR A 129 -2.08 14.27 24.92
C TYR A 129 -0.64 14.70 25.23
N ASP A 130 0.24 13.71 25.45
CA ASP A 130 1.63 13.90 25.84
C ASP A 130 2.48 14.24 24.60
N ILE A 131 2.27 15.45 24.10
CA ILE A 131 2.92 16.01 22.93
C ILE A 131 3.11 17.52 23.10
N GLY A 132 4.23 18.04 22.59
CA GLY A 132 4.55 19.45 22.58
C GLY A 132 5.43 19.82 21.38
N LEU A 133 5.57 21.12 21.17
CA LEU A 133 6.44 21.74 20.18
C LEU A 133 7.40 22.72 20.86
N LEU A 134 8.62 22.78 20.37
CA LEU A 134 9.57 23.84 20.65
C LEU A 134 9.74 24.68 19.39
N LYS A 135 9.61 26.00 19.54
CA LYS A 135 10.08 26.97 18.54
C LYS A 135 11.49 27.38 18.92
N LEU A 136 12.42 27.25 17.99
CA LEU A 136 13.81 27.66 18.17
C LEU A 136 13.93 29.19 18.03
N ALA A 137 14.94 29.77 18.67
CA ALA A 137 15.22 31.20 18.59
C ALA A 137 15.82 31.62 17.23
N ALA A 138 16.44 30.69 16.52
CA ALA A 138 16.99 30.88 15.19
C ALA A 138 16.73 29.64 14.33
N ASN A 139 16.72 29.85 13.01
CA ASN A 139 16.67 28.75 12.05
C ASN A 139 18.01 28.00 12.07
N VAL A 140 17.95 26.68 12.10
CA VAL A 140 19.13 25.83 11.93
C VAL A 140 19.54 25.81 10.47
N ASN A 141 20.84 25.68 10.21
CA ASN A 141 21.33 25.54 8.84
C ASN A 141 21.11 24.10 8.36
N ILE A 142 20.40 23.94 7.23
CA ILE A 142 20.14 22.63 6.65
C ILE A 142 21.41 22.11 5.97
N GLN A 143 21.78 20.88 6.32
CA GLN A 143 22.93 20.16 5.77
C GLN A 143 22.75 18.66 5.96
N SER A 144 23.64 17.82 5.44
CA SER A 144 23.50 16.35 5.50
C SER A 144 23.34 15.76 6.91
N THR A 145 23.83 16.45 7.93
CA THR A 145 23.72 16.07 9.35
C THR A 145 22.55 16.74 10.09
N VAL A 146 21.83 17.65 9.42
CA VAL A 146 20.69 18.41 9.97
C VAL A 146 19.61 18.55 8.90
N VAL A 147 18.65 17.62 8.89
CA VAL A 147 17.55 17.59 7.91
C VAL A 147 16.26 17.22 8.63
N PRO A 148 15.19 18.03 8.53
CA PRO A 148 13.90 17.72 9.11
C PRO A 148 13.29 16.38 8.65
N ALA A 149 12.58 15.73 9.56
CA ALA A 149 11.76 14.55 9.28
C ALA A 149 10.38 14.90 8.73
N CYS A 150 9.69 13.89 8.23
CA CYS A 150 8.27 13.92 7.88
C CYS A 150 7.41 13.32 8.99
N LEU A 151 6.13 13.67 9.03
CA LEU A 151 5.15 13.04 9.92
C LEU A 151 4.48 11.88 9.20
N TRP A 152 4.40 10.73 9.86
CA TRP A 152 3.54 9.64 9.39
C TRP A 152 2.08 10.03 9.59
N LEU A 153 1.31 10.10 8.50
CA LEU A 153 -0.07 10.56 8.52
C LEU A 153 -1.10 9.44 8.68
N ASP A 154 -0.74 8.20 8.33
CA ASP A 154 -1.67 7.08 8.37
C ASP A 154 -1.92 6.62 9.82
N ASP A 155 -3.16 6.23 10.09
CA ASP A 155 -3.56 5.61 11.33
C ASP A 155 -3.29 4.10 11.34
N ASN A 156 -3.05 3.48 10.19
CA ASN A 156 -2.53 2.14 10.15
C ASN A 156 -1.04 2.13 10.59
N ILE A 157 -0.71 1.22 11.49
CA ILE A 157 0.63 1.06 12.07
C ILE A 157 1.25 -0.29 11.71
N SER A 158 0.63 -1.03 10.78
CA SER A 158 1.14 -2.28 10.21
C SER A 158 2.24 -1.97 9.18
N ILE A 159 3.30 -1.33 9.64
CA ILE A 159 4.40 -0.85 8.80
C ILE A 159 5.58 -1.80 9.00
N ALA A 160 6.20 -2.24 7.90
CA ALA A 160 7.42 -3.04 7.95
C ALA A 160 8.64 -2.17 8.31
N ASN A 161 9.68 -2.79 8.87
CA ASN A 161 11.00 -2.16 9.11
C ASN A 161 10.98 -0.90 10.00
N VAL A 162 10.02 -0.78 10.91
CA VAL A 162 9.96 0.31 11.89
C VAL A 162 11.17 0.24 12.83
N LYS A 163 11.72 1.41 13.16
CA LYS A 163 12.83 1.58 14.10
C LYS A 163 12.33 2.26 15.37
N LEU A 164 12.82 1.78 16.51
CA LEU A 164 12.74 2.47 17.79
C LEU A 164 14.12 3.03 18.12
N ILE A 165 14.17 4.34 18.36
CA ILE A 165 15.34 5.04 18.86
C ILE A 165 15.12 5.54 20.27
N GLY A 166 16.15 5.47 21.09
CA GLY A 166 16.19 6.03 22.42
C GLY A 166 17.58 6.53 22.79
N THR A 167 17.71 7.00 24.01
CA THR A 167 18.95 7.49 24.60
C THR A 167 19.08 6.94 26.01
N ASN A 168 20.30 6.83 26.53
CA ASN A 168 20.49 6.58 27.96
C ASN A 168 20.12 7.82 28.80
N GLU A 169 20.04 7.68 30.13
CA GLU A 169 19.60 8.76 31.04
C GLU A 169 20.48 10.03 31.03
N PHE A 170 21.62 10.01 30.33
CA PHE A 170 22.59 11.11 30.29
C PHE A 170 22.66 11.73 28.89
N PHE A 171 22.78 13.06 28.89
CA PHE A 171 22.88 13.91 27.70
C PHE A 171 24.17 13.67 26.90
N ASP A 172 24.20 12.66 26.02
CA ASP A 172 25.27 12.50 25.03
C ASP A 172 24.70 11.85 23.76
N THR A 173 24.89 12.46 22.59
CA THR A 173 24.53 11.82 21.30
C THR A 173 25.27 10.49 21.09
N LYS A 174 26.36 10.25 21.83
CA LYS A 174 27.09 8.97 21.88
C LYS A 174 26.31 7.83 22.53
N SER A 175 25.13 8.08 23.10
CA SER A 175 24.30 7.08 23.75
C SER A 175 22.97 6.79 23.03
N ILE A 176 22.82 7.27 21.79
CA ILE A 176 21.69 6.89 20.95
C ILE A 176 21.75 5.39 20.71
N VAL A 177 20.62 4.73 20.97
CA VAL A 177 20.44 3.29 20.83
C VAL A 177 19.25 3.04 19.90
N GLN A 178 19.36 2.04 19.04
CA GLN A 178 18.31 1.70 18.09
C GLN A 178 18.01 0.20 18.07
N THR A 179 16.77 -0.15 17.75
CA THR A 179 16.34 -1.53 17.49
C THR A 179 15.21 -1.57 16.47
N THR A 180 15.20 -2.62 15.65
CA THR A 180 14.11 -2.95 14.72
C THR A 180 13.26 -4.13 15.19
N ARG A 181 13.64 -4.79 16.30
CA ARG A 181 12.92 -5.94 16.86
C ARG A 181 11.77 -5.48 17.75
N ILE A 182 10.81 -4.81 17.13
CA ILE A 182 9.65 -4.24 17.81
C ILE A 182 8.35 -4.65 17.13
N THR A 183 7.26 -4.54 17.87
CA THR A 183 5.90 -4.70 17.33
C THR A 183 5.05 -3.53 17.79
N LEU A 184 4.44 -2.83 16.83
CA LEU A 184 3.50 -1.75 17.12
C LEU A 184 2.08 -2.31 17.26
N LYS A 185 1.33 -1.80 18.25
CA LYS A 185 -0.10 -2.10 18.42
C LYS A 185 -0.88 -0.84 18.76
N ASN A 186 -2.07 -0.71 18.18
CA ASN A 186 -2.99 0.39 18.49
C ASN A 186 -3.54 0.22 19.91
N ALA A 187 -4.03 1.32 20.49
CA ALA A 187 -4.57 1.37 21.85
C ALA A 187 -5.50 0.18 22.21
N GLU A 188 -6.46 -0.14 21.34
CA GLU A 188 -7.43 -1.22 21.57
C GLU A 188 -6.75 -2.59 21.71
N LYS A 189 -5.80 -2.90 20.82
CA LYS A 189 -5.05 -4.16 20.84
C LYS A 189 -4.07 -4.24 22.02
N CYS A 190 -3.71 -3.11 22.62
CA CYS A 190 -2.88 -3.05 23.82
C CYS A 190 -3.67 -3.15 25.13
N GLN A 191 -4.91 -2.66 25.15
CA GLN A 191 -5.68 -2.47 26.37
C GLN A 191 -5.72 -3.74 27.27
N PRO A 192 -5.88 -4.98 26.73
CA PRO A 192 -5.85 -6.19 27.55
C PRO A 192 -4.59 -6.36 28.40
N TYR A 193 -3.43 -5.93 27.89
CA TYR A 193 -2.16 -6.02 28.61
C TYR A 193 -2.04 -5.00 29.75
N LEU A 194 -2.86 -3.95 29.75
CA LEU A 194 -2.84 -2.87 30.74
C LEU A 194 -4.04 -2.88 31.69
N ASN A 195 -4.92 -3.88 31.60
CA ASN A 195 -6.14 -3.95 32.42
C ASN A 195 -5.85 -3.87 33.93
N TYR A 196 -4.81 -4.56 34.42
CA TYR A 196 -4.41 -4.51 35.83
C TYR A 196 -4.03 -3.10 36.28
N ILE A 197 -3.23 -2.38 35.48
CA ILE A 197 -2.83 -1.00 35.76
C ILE A 197 -4.04 -0.07 35.67
N SER A 198 -4.92 -0.32 34.70
CA SER A 198 -6.14 0.45 34.49
C SER A 198 -7.07 0.38 35.70
N LEU A 199 -7.24 -0.81 36.28
CA LEU A 199 -8.04 -1.02 37.50
C LEU A 199 -7.47 -0.29 38.72
N LEU A 200 -6.15 -0.25 38.87
CA LEU A 200 -5.50 0.37 40.03
C LEU A 200 -5.41 1.90 39.95
N THR A 201 -5.29 2.44 38.75
CA THR A 201 -4.93 3.86 38.55
C THR A 201 -6.02 4.66 37.83
N GLY A 202 -7.05 4.01 37.30
CA GLY A 202 -8.02 4.62 36.40
C GLY A 202 -7.41 5.06 35.06
N PHE A 203 -6.18 4.65 34.77
CA PHE A 203 -5.50 4.87 33.49
C PHE A 203 -6.18 4.04 32.39
N SER A 204 -6.34 4.58 31.19
CA SER A 204 -6.82 3.83 30.04
C SER A 204 -6.18 4.40 28.79
N LEU A 205 -5.79 3.51 27.87
CA LEU A 205 -5.29 3.92 26.58
C LEU A 205 -6.43 4.51 25.75
N THR A 206 -6.09 5.49 24.93
CA THR A 206 -7.04 6.17 24.05
C THR A 206 -6.48 6.21 22.62
N VAL A 207 -7.32 6.52 21.64
CA VAL A 207 -7.00 6.40 20.20
C VAL A 207 -5.76 7.19 19.73
N HIS A 208 -5.34 8.21 20.48
CA HIS A 208 -4.11 8.98 20.24
C HIS A 208 -2.83 8.33 20.79
N GLN A 209 -2.93 7.12 21.32
CA GLN A 209 -1.81 6.34 21.85
C GLN A 209 -1.66 5.02 21.10
N MET A 210 -0.45 4.51 21.11
CA MET A 210 -0.09 3.16 20.67
C MET A 210 0.90 2.53 21.65
N CYS A 211 1.18 1.25 21.50
CA CYS A 211 2.22 0.60 22.29
C CYS A 211 3.25 -0.04 21.38
N VAL A 212 4.47 -0.02 21.89
CA VAL A 212 5.62 -0.69 21.31
C VAL A 212 5.95 -1.87 22.21
N PHE A 213 5.95 -3.06 21.61
CA PHE A 213 6.47 -4.26 22.23
C PHE A 213 7.89 -4.52 21.74
N TYR A 214 8.80 -4.97 22.62
CA TYR A 214 10.17 -5.30 22.26
C TYR A 214 10.63 -6.59 22.94
N GLU A 215 11.46 -7.37 22.23
CA GLU A 215 11.81 -8.72 22.66
C GLU A 215 12.88 -8.75 23.75
N PHE A 216 13.80 -7.77 23.78
CA PHE A 216 14.89 -7.66 24.76
C PHE A 216 15.31 -6.20 24.93
N GLU A 217 15.23 -5.64 26.14
CA GLU A 217 16.10 -4.57 26.68
C GLU A 217 15.51 -3.92 27.95
N GLU A 218 16.37 -3.22 28.71
CA GLU A 218 16.02 -2.48 29.91
C GLU A 218 15.20 -1.22 29.57
N HIS A 219 14.00 -1.09 30.14
CA HIS A 219 12.95 -0.08 29.84
C HIS A 219 13.41 1.37 29.83
N TRP A 220 14.41 1.70 30.64
CA TRP A 220 14.88 3.06 30.83
C TRP A 220 15.59 3.62 29.59
N ARG A 221 16.06 2.76 28.67
CA ARG A 221 16.70 3.14 27.40
C ARG A 221 15.78 3.85 26.42
N TRP A 222 14.46 3.77 26.64
CA TRP A 222 13.44 4.28 25.72
C TRP A 222 12.67 5.49 26.27
N LYS A 223 13.11 6.07 27.39
CA LYS A 223 12.56 7.35 27.87
C LYS A 223 12.82 8.44 26.82
N GLY A 224 11.77 9.16 26.43
CA GLY A 224 11.86 10.13 25.33
C GLY A 224 12.21 9.50 23.98
N GLY A 225 12.01 8.18 23.81
CA GLY A 225 12.28 7.49 22.57
C GLY A 225 11.33 7.86 21.44
N LEU A 226 11.74 7.55 20.22
CA LEU A 226 11.07 7.92 18.98
C LEU A 226 10.86 6.67 18.13
N VAL A 227 9.68 6.56 17.54
CA VAL A 227 9.35 5.49 16.58
C VAL A 227 9.22 6.14 15.22
N TYR A 228 9.92 5.60 14.22
CA TYR A 228 9.87 6.10 12.85
C TYR A 228 10.15 4.97 11.86
N VAL A 229 9.90 5.27 10.59
CA VAL A 229 10.21 4.39 9.45
C VAL A 229 11.00 5.18 8.42
N ASP A 230 11.96 4.52 7.79
CA ASP A 230 12.70 5.08 6.66
C ASP A 230 12.02 4.66 5.36
N LEU A 231 11.55 5.65 4.60
CA LEU A 231 10.91 5.46 3.30
C LEU A 231 11.82 5.98 2.18
N ILE A 232 11.61 5.50 0.96
CA ILE A 232 12.39 5.92 -0.19
C ILE A 232 11.56 6.85 -1.09
N TYR A 233 12.15 7.99 -1.45
CA TYR A 233 11.64 8.91 -2.45
C TYR A 233 12.80 9.33 -3.37
N GLU A 234 12.66 9.14 -4.68
CA GLU A 234 13.69 9.45 -5.68
C GLU A 234 15.10 8.95 -5.27
N ASN A 235 15.22 7.69 -4.81
CA ASN A 235 16.46 7.08 -4.31
C ASN A 235 17.07 7.72 -3.04
N HIS A 236 16.35 8.58 -2.33
CA HIS A 236 16.79 9.15 -1.06
C HIS A 236 16.00 8.56 0.11
N ILE A 237 16.66 8.44 1.25
CA ILE A 237 16.05 8.02 2.50
C ILE A 237 15.33 9.21 3.15
N VAL A 238 14.04 9.03 3.41
CA VAL A 238 13.16 10.00 4.05
C VAL A 238 12.61 9.39 5.34
N PRO A 239 12.98 9.92 6.52
CA PRO A 239 12.47 9.43 7.79
C PRO A 239 11.08 10.01 8.09
N PHE A 240 10.14 9.13 8.41
CA PHE A 240 8.78 9.46 8.83
C PHE A 240 8.58 9.10 10.30
N VAL A 241 8.45 10.11 11.17
CA VAL A 241 8.19 9.89 12.60
C VAL A 241 6.73 9.48 12.81
N ILE A 242 6.54 8.35 13.51
CA ILE A 242 5.24 7.73 13.80
C ILE A 242 4.79 8.09 15.23
N GLY A 243 5.73 8.11 16.19
CA GLY A 243 5.38 8.28 17.59
C GLY A 243 6.50 8.77 18.49
N SER A 244 6.11 9.33 19.62
CA SER A 244 7.01 9.74 20.71
C SER A 244 6.65 9.03 22.01
N ALA A 245 7.66 8.61 22.78
CA ALA A 245 7.47 7.86 24.02
C ALA A 245 6.72 8.70 25.05
N SER A 246 5.69 8.13 25.69
CA SER A 246 4.87 8.83 26.68
C SER A 246 4.99 8.23 28.07
N PHE A 247 4.80 6.91 28.20
CA PHE A 247 4.79 6.25 29.51
C PHE A 247 5.25 4.80 29.45
N ALA A 248 5.96 4.37 30.49
CA ALA A 248 6.32 2.97 30.71
C ALA A 248 5.58 2.42 31.95
N PRO A 249 4.96 1.23 31.88
CA PRO A 249 4.32 0.58 33.03
C PRO A 249 5.35 0.20 34.11
N ILE A 250 5.05 0.51 35.38
CA ILE A 250 6.04 0.54 36.48
C ILE A 250 6.19 -0.81 37.22
N ARG A 251 5.78 -1.97 36.64
CA ARG A 251 6.06 -3.33 37.22
C ARG A 251 5.61 -4.46 36.29
N GLY A 252 6.45 -5.49 36.11
CA GLY A 252 6.10 -6.80 35.54
C GLY A 252 5.93 -6.86 34.00
N LEU A 253 5.57 -5.76 33.36
CA LEU A 253 5.44 -5.69 31.89
C LEU A 253 6.74 -5.20 31.26
N HIS A 254 7.79 -6.02 31.41
CA HIS A 254 9.13 -5.67 30.94
C HIS A 254 9.30 -5.68 29.40
N ARG A 255 8.23 -5.55 28.61
CA ARG A 255 8.28 -5.57 27.15
C ARG A 255 7.32 -4.60 26.48
N LEU A 256 6.69 -3.68 27.21
CA LEU A 256 5.67 -2.76 26.67
C LEU A 256 5.97 -1.32 27.08
N HIS A 257 5.91 -0.40 26.13
CA HIS A 257 5.97 1.04 26.37
C HIS A 257 4.88 1.74 25.55
N GLY A 258 4.16 2.69 26.15
CA GLY A 258 3.14 3.50 25.49
C GLY A 258 3.69 4.77 24.85
N PHE A 259 3.26 5.03 23.61
CA PHE A 259 3.70 6.15 22.78
C PHE A 259 2.50 7.01 22.39
N SER A 260 2.71 8.31 22.28
CA SER A 260 1.80 9.23 21.58
C SER A 260 1.89 8.95 20.09
N LYS A 261 0.75 8.77 19.44
CA LYS A 261 0.64 8.51 18.00
C LYS A 261 0.53 9.83 17.24
N LEU A 262 1.58 10.21 16.50
CA LEU A 262 1.67 11.54 15.91
C LEU A 262 0.63 11.82 14.83
N SER A 263 0.14 10.79 14.12
CA SER A 263 -0.93 10.94 13.12
C SER A 263 -2.23 11.53 13.72
N LYS A 264 -2.47 11.38 15.03
CA LYS A 264 -3.63 12.01 15.71
C LYS A 264 -3.42 13.48 16.09
N PHE A 265 -2.24 14.05 15.86
CA PHE A 265 -1.89 15.42 16.24
C PHE A 265 -1.44 16.29 15.05
N VAL A 266 -1.44 15.77 13.82
CA VAL A 266 -0.95 16.48 12.63
C VAL A 266 -1.67 17.81 12.43
N ASP A 267 -3.00 17.85 12.58
CA ASP A 267 -3.78 19.08 12.43
C ASP A 267 -3.39 20.13 13.46
N TRP A 268 -3.20 19.72 14.72
CA TRP A 268 -2.77 20.60 15.79
C TRP A 268 -1.33 21.10 15.54
N ILE A 269 -0.40 20.21 15.17
CA ILE A 269 0.99 20.58 14.85
C ILE A 269 1.01 21.61 13.71
N SER A 270 0.33 21.30 12.60
CA SER A 270 0.30 22.14 11.40
C SER A 270 -0.31 23.51 11.69
N LYS A 271 -1.39 23.55 12.48
CA LYS A 271 -2.03 24.80 12.91
C LYS A 271 -1.06 25.65 13.72
N ILE A 272 -0.43 25.08 14.75
CA ILE A 272 0.49 25.82 15.63
C ILE A 272 1.69 26.34 14.84
N MET A 273 2.30 25.51 13.98
CA MET A 273 3.43 25.93 13.16
C MET A 273 3.05 27.12 12.26
N ARG A 274 1.87 27.06 11.61
CA ARG A 274 1.35 28.15 10.79
C ARG A 274 1.12 29.44 11.58
N GLU A 275 0.49 29.35 12.75
CA GLU A 275 0.27 30.50 13.65
C GLU A 275 1.57 31.14 14.12
N GLU A 276 2.64 30.34 14.23
CA GLU A 276 3.97 30.79 14.62
C GLU A 276 4.86 31.18 13.43
N GLY A 277 4.33 31.24 12.21
CA GLY A 277 5.01 31.72 11.01
C GLY A 277 5.79 30.67 10.21
N ALA A 278 5.55 29.37 10.45
CA ALA A 278 6.10 28.27 9.66
C ALA A 278 5.00 27.56 8.87
N ASP A 279 4.96 27.79 7.55
CA ASP A 279 4.03 27.09 6.65
C ASP A 279 4.70 25.83 6.09
N VAL A 280 4.43 24.70 6.73
CA VAL A 280 5.02 23.40 6.38
C VAL A 280 3.89 22.43 6.03
N SER A 281 3.97 21.83 4.84
CA SER A 281 3.10 20.72 4.47
C SER A 281 3.70 19.40 4.94
N PHE A 282 2.88 18.58 5.58
CA PHE A 282 3.22 17.20 5.94
C PHE A 282 2.66 16.18 4.94
N GLU A 283 2.08 16.63 3.82
CA GLU A 283 1.72 15.73 2.72
C GLU A 283 2.95 14.92 2.30
N PRO A 284 2.87 13.57 2.20
CA PRO A 284 4.05 12.70 2.15
C PRO A 284 5.04 13.07 1.05
N LEU A 285 4.57 13.31 -0.18
CA LEU A 285 5.42 13.64 -1.32
C LEU A 285 6.03 15.04 -1.21
N ILE A 286 5.24 16.04 -0.77
CA ILE A 286 5.74 17.41 -0.56
C ILE A 286 6.82 17.41 0.52
N CYS A 287 6.58 16.71 1.63
CA CYS A 287 7.54 16.61 2.71
C CYS A 287 8.80 15.84 2.30
N ALA A 288 8.66 14.75 1.55
CA ALA A 288 9.79 13.94 1.08
C ALA A 288 10.71 14.74 0.14
N LYS A 289 10.13 15.54 -0.75
CA LYS A 289 10.86 16.42 -1.67
C LYS A 289 11.61 17.56 -0.95
N ARG A 290 11.17 17.96 0.23
CA ARG A 290 11.78 19.05 1.00
C ARG A 290 13.20 18.65 1.47
N HIS A 291 14.18 19.49 1.11
CA HIS A 291 15.62 19.30 1.37
C HIS A 291 16.18 17.98 0.84
N LEU A 292 15.64 17.47 -0.27
CA LEU A 292 16.01 16.19 -0.85
C LEU A 292 17.52 16.07 -1.12
N GLU A 293 18.15 17.17 -1.57
CA GLU A 293 19.57 17.29 -1.91
C GLU A 293 20.53 17.04 -0.74
N TYR A 294 20.05 17.19 0.50
CA TYR A 294 20.83 16.92 1.71
C TYR A 294 20.57 15.53 2.28
N ARG A 295 19.57 14.81 1.75
CA ARG A 295 19.24 13.47 2.24
C ARG A 295 20.25 12.44 1.73
N ARG A 296 20.45 11.39 2.53
CA ARG A 296 21.29 10.27 2.15
C ARG A 296 20.64 9.46 1.03
N GLN A 297 21.42 9.10 0.01
CA GLN A 297 20.99 8.23 -1.07
C GLN A 297 21.12 6.74 -0.71
N ILE A 298 20.25 5.91 -1.27
CA ILE A 298 20.47 4.46 -1.37
C ILE A 298 21.38 4.18 -2.59
N ASN A 299 22.24 3.16 -2.48
CA ASN A 299 23.28 2.85 -3.49
C ASN A 299 22.78 2.95 -4.95
N ASN A 300 23.68 3.38 -5.84
CA ASN A 300 23.55 3.89 -7.23
C ASN A 300 22.59 3.21 -8.26
N THR A 301 21.76 2.24 -7.92
CA THR A 301 20.72 1.77 -8.84
C THR A 301 19.54 2.73 -8.84
N THR A 302 19.35 3.46 -9.92
CA THR A 302 18.14 4.24 -10.21
C THR A 302 16.92 3.32 -10.20
N SER A 303 16.10 3.38 -9.14
CA SER A 303 14.88 2.58 -9.05
C SER A 303 13.79 3.14 -9.96
N PHE A 304 13.93 4.40 -10.38
CA PHE A 304 12.98 5.13 -11.18
C PHE A 304 13.69 5.82 -12.34
N GLU A 305 13.26 5.52 -13.56
CA GLU A 305 13.77 6.19 -14.77
C GLU A 305 12.63 6.97 -15.44
N PRO A 306 12.64 8.32 -15.34
CA PRO A 306 11.57 9.16 -15.88
C PRO A 306 11.65 9.30 -17.41
N ASN A 307 10.50 9.59 -18.03
CA ASN A 307 10.36 9.94 -19.46
C ASN A 307 10.83 8.86 -20.45
N ILE A 308 10.64 7.58 -20.14
CA ILE A 308 10.82 6.55 -21.15
C ILE A 308 9.57 6.52 -22.04
N ALA A 309 9.75 6.79 -23.34
CA ALA A 309 8.71 6.54 -24.33
C ALA A 309 8.39 5.04 -24.32
N VAL A 310 7.18 4.68 -23.88
CA VAL A 310 6.72 3.29 -23.87
C VAL A 310 5.93 3.08 -25.13
N ASP A 311 6.62 2.95 -26.26
CA ASP A 311 5.96 2.89 -27.56
C ASP A 311 4.85 1.83 -27.57
N THR A 312 5.04 0.70 -26.89
CA THR A 312 4.15 -0.48 -26.92
C THR A 312 2.97 -0.47 -25.95
N THR A 313 2.91 0.50 -25.04
CA THR A 313 1.89 0.57 -23.99
C THR A 313 0.88 1.67 -24.31
N VAL A 314 -0.40 1.36 -24.15
CA VAL A 314 -1.50 2.25 -24.53
C VAL A 314 -2.43 2.53 -23.36
N SER A 315 -2.95 3.76 -23.27
CA SER A 315 -4.00 4.09 -22.31
C SER A 315 -5.36 3.73 -22.89
N ILE A 316 -6.22 3.10 -22.11
CA ILE A 316 -7.57 2.67 -22.53
C ILE A 316 -8.58 3.65 -21.96
N HIS A 317 -9.30 4.34 -22.84
CA HIS A 317 -10.31 5.31 -22.45
C HIS A 317 -11.71 4.74 -22.75
N SER A 318 -12.57 4.81 -21.74
CA SER A 318 -13.99 4.52 -21.82
C SER A 318 -14.74 5.55 -22.68
N HIS A 319 -16.05 5.37 -22.84
CA HIS A 319 -16.89 6.32 -23.58
C HIS A 319 -16.87 7.71 -22.90
N PRO A 320 -16.81 8.84 -23.65
CA PRO A 320 -16.75 10.20 -23.12
C PRO A 320 -17.78 10.59 -22.05
N ASP A 321 -18.96 9.97 -21.99
CA ASP A 321 -19.98 10.26 -20.97
C ASP A 321 -19.86 9.39 -19.70
N ALA A 322 -18.85 8.51 -19.63
CA ALA A 322 -18.63 7.66 -18.47
C ALA A 322 -18.10 8.47 -17.28
N PRO A 323 -18.65 8.30 -16.07
CA PRO A 323 -18.12 8.92 -14.86
C PRO A 323 -16.66 8.48 -14.65
N HIS A 324 -15.81 9.39 -14.12
CA HIS A 324 -14.36 9.22 -13.90
C HIS A 324 -13.91 7.76 -13.84
N THR A 325 -13.54 7.19 -14.99
CA THR A 325 -13.18 5.78 -15.08
C THR A 325 -11.75 5.57 -14.62
N LYS A 326 -11.53 4.48 -13.86
CA LYS A 326 -10.21 3.94 -13.53
C LYS A 326 -9.34 3.91 -14.79
N ILE A 327 -8.17 4.57 -14.75
CA ILE A 327 -7.23 4.55 -15.88
C ILE A 327 -6.76 3.12 -16.05
N CYS A 328 -6.95 2.58 -17.25
CA CYS A 328 -6.56 1.23 -17.61
C CYS A 328 -5.51 1.27 -18.71
N VAL A 329 -4.63 0.29 -18.68
CA VAL A 329 -3.50 0.21 -19.59
C VAL A 329 -3.56 -1.10 -20.37
N GLY A 330 -3.07 -1.09 -21.61
CA GLY A 330 -2.96 -2.27 -22.44
C GLY A 330 -1.63 -2.32 -23.16
N VAL A 331 -1.31 -3.49 -23.72
CA VAL A 331 -0.03 -3.76 -24.39
C VAL A 331 -0.25 -4.35 -25.76
N LEU A 332 0.31 -3.72 -26.79
CA LEU A 332 0.22 -4.18 -28.17
C LEU A 332 1.08 -5.43 -28.38
N ILE A 333 0.43 -6.54 -28.73
CA ILE A 333 1.08 -7.81 -29.11
C ILE A 333 1.00 -8.07 -30.62
N ARG A 334 0.14 -7.32 -31.33
CA ARG A 334 0.14 -7.14 -32.78
C ARG A 334 -0.12 -5.68 -33.12
N LYS A 335 0.06 -5.29 -34.39
CA LYS A 335 -0.27 -3.94 -34.85
C LYS A 335 -1.75 -3.60 -34.68
N ASP A 336 -2.64 -4.60 -34.70
CA ASP A 336 -4.09 -4.45 -34.64
C ASP A 336 -4.73 -5.13 -33.42
N ALA A 337 -3.94 -5.62 -32.48
CA ALA A 337 -4.45 -6.29 -31.29
C ALA A 337 -3.56 -6.06 -30.07
N LEU A 338 -4.20 -5.86 -28.93
CA LEU A 338 -3.54 -5.65 -27.65
C LEU A 338 -4.17 -6.53 -26.56
N ILE A 339 -3.40 -6.81 -25.52
CA ILE A 339 -3.89 -7.45 -24.30
C ILE A 339 -4.03 -6.43 -23.17
N THR A 340 -5.02 -6.65 -22.33
CA THR A 340 -5.26 -5.92 -21.09
C THR A 340 -5.91 -6.85 -20.08
N LEU A 341 -6.24 -6.34 -18.90
CA LEU A 341 -6.99 -7.09 -17.91
C LEU A 341 -8.48 -7.12 -18.26
N ALA A 342 -9.15 -8.20 -17.92
CA ALA A 342 -10.60 -8.31 -18.11
C ALA A 342 -11.36 -7.23 -17.35
N GLN A 343 -10.94 -6.91 -16.11
CA GLN A 343 -11.52 -5.82 -15.31
C GLN A 343 -11.42 -4.44 -15.98
N CYS A 344 -10.47 -4.28 -16.91
CA CYS A 344 -10.34 -3.07 -17.72
C CYS A 344 -11.22 -3.08 -18.97
N ALA A 345 -11.66 -4.26 -19.39
CA ALA A 345 -12.44 -4.49 -20.59
C ALA A 345 -13.96 -4.61 -20.32
N SER A 346 -14.39 -5.02 -19.12
CA SER A 346 -15.80 -5.28 -18.77
C SER A 346 -16.77 -4.14 -19.12
N ASN A 347 -16.32 -2.89 -18.97
CA ASN A 347 -17.15 -1.69 -19.20
C ASN A 347 -16.87 -0.98 -20.53
N LEU A 348 -16.08 -1.60 -21.42
CA LEU A 348 -15.77 -1.01 -22.72
C LEU A 348 -16.89 -1.28 -23.72
N MET A 349 -17.01 -0.40 -24.71
CA MET A 349 -17.98 -0.50 -25.80
C MET A 349 -17.26 -0.50 -27.14
N SER A 350 -17.56 -1.49 -27.98
CA SER A 350 -17.03 -1.56 -29.36
C SER A 350 -17.35 -0.28 -30.13
N TYR A 351 -16.40 0.14 -30.96
CA TYR A 351 -16.37 1.35 -31.80
C TYR A 351 -16.45 2.68 -31.04
N THR A 352 -16.70 2.65 -29.74
CA THR A 352 -16.96 3.83 -28.91
C THR A 352 -15.80 4.08 -27.95
N SER A 353 -15.30 3.02 -27.30
CA SER A 353 -14.08 3.06 -26.52
C SER A 353 -12.85 3.15 -27.43
N ARG A 354 -11.81 3.82 -26.95
CA ARG A 354 -10.60 4.12 -27.71
C ARG A 354 -9.34 3.82 -26.91
N VAL A 355 -8.29 3.47 -27.63
CA VAL A 355 -6.93 3.43 -27.09
C VAL A 355 -6.19 4.69 -27.49
N VAL A 356 -5.41 5.24 -26.57
CA VAL A 356 -4.55 6.42 -26.79
C VAL A 356 -3.10 5.94 -26.80
N LEU A 357 -2.40 6.23 -27.90
CA LEU A 357 -1.00 5.91 -28.11
C LEU A 357 -0.10 6.95 -27.44
N ALA A 358 1.20 6.65 -27.32
CA ALA A 358 2.19 7.53 -26.68
C ALA A 358 2.34 8.90 -27.38
N ASP A 359 2.06 8.96 -28.69
CA ASP A 359 2.06 10.21 -29.48
C ASP A 359 0.77 11.04 -29.34
N GLY A 360 -0.19 10.57 -28.54
CA GLY A 360 -1.49 11.19 -28.33
C GLY A 360 -2.54 10.87 -29.39
N SER A 361 -2.19 10.14 -30.45
CA SER A 361 -3.18 9.63 -31.40
C SER A 361 -4.06 8.55 -30.76
N PHE A 362 -5.25 8.33 -31.31
CA PHE A 362 -6.18 7.33 -30.77
C PHE A 362 -6.75 6.42 -31.85
N ILE A 363 -7.06 5.18 -31.45
CA ILE A 363 -7.65 4.16 -32.32
C ILE A 363 -8.87 3.57 -31.64
N ALA A 364 -9.99 3.45 -32.36
CA ALA A 364 -11.20 2.82 -31.83
C ALA A 364 -11.03 1.31 -31.66
N ILE A 365 -11.67 0.76 -30.64
CA ILE A 365 -11.68 -0.69 -30.36
C ILE A 365 -12.78 -1.34 -31.22
N ARG A 366 -12.43 -2.30 -32.06
CA ARG A 366 -13.38 -3.07 -32.90
C ARG A 366 -14.03 -4.19 -32.10
N ASP A 367 -13.21 -5.07 -31.53
CA ASP A 367 -13.66 -6.28 -30.84
C ASP A 367 -13.12 -6.28 -29.41
N ILE A 368 -13.98 -6.63 -28.45
CA ILE A 368 -13.65 -6.79 -27.03
C ILE A 368 -13.85 -8.26 -26.68
N ILE A 369 -12.78 -8.95 -26.32
CA ILE A 369 -12.79 -10.40 -26.11
C ILE A 369 -12.26 -10.67 -24.70
N ILE A 370 -13.20 -10.85 -23.75
CA ILE A 370 -12.91 -11.17 -22.35
C ILE A 370 -12.79 -12.68 -22.19
N HIS A 371 -11.87 -13.15 -21.35
CA HIS A 371 -11.76 -14.57 -21.04
C HIS A 371 -13.09 -15.11 -20.48
N PRO A 372 -13.60 -16.25 -20.97
CA PRO A 372 -14.94 -16.75 -20.61
C PRO A 372 -15.12 -17.07 -19.13
N ASP A 373 -14.04 -17.42 -18.44
CA ASP A 373 -14.06 -17.79 -17.02
C ASP A 373 -13.86 -16.59 -16.07
N TYR A 374 -13.77 -15.37 -16.60
CA TYR A 374 -13.60 -14.16 -15.80
C TYR A 374 -14.89 -13.74 -15.07
N SER A 375 -14.75 -13.20 -13.87
CA SER A 375 -15.81 -12.54 -13.11
C SER A 375 -15.30 -11.27 -12.42
N ASP A 376 -16.12 -10.20 -12.38
CA ASP A 376 -15.70 -8.90 -11.85
C ASP A 376 -15.35 -8.92 -10.34
N ASP A 377 -15.91 -9.87 -9.59
CA ASP A 377 -15.68 -10.06 -8.16
C ASP A 377 -14.40 -10.86 -7.85
N SER A 378 -13.74 -11.44 -8.86
CA SER A 378 -12.54 -12.25 -8.67
C SER A 378 -11.33 -11.71 -9.44
N LEU A 379 -10.16 -12.28 -9.15
CA LEU A 379 -8.91 -12.01 -9.86
C LEU A 379 -8.48 -13.16 -10.77
N TYR A 380 -9.28 -14.22 -10.87
CA TYR A 380 -9.03 -15.36 -11.76
C TYR A 380 -9.38 -15.01 -13.20
N SER A 381 -8.61 -15.53 -14.16
CA SER A 381 -8.89 -15.33 -15.59
C SER A 381 -9.04 -13.87 -16.00
N ASN A 382 -8.32 -12.98 -15.30
CA ASN A 382 -8.43 -11.54 -15.47
C ASN A 382 -7.66 -11.05 -16.71
N ILE A 383 -8.02 -11.54 -17.90
CA ILE A 383 -7.38 -11.20 -19.18
C ILE A 383 -8.41 -10.94 -20.27
N ALA A 384 -8.12 -9.95 -21.12
CA ALA A 384 -8.89 -9.63 -22.30
C ALA A 384 -8.00 -9.25 -23.49
N ILE A 385 -8.49 -9.49 -24.70
CA ILE A 385 -7.89 -9.04 -25.96
C ILE A 385 -8.81 -8.00 -26.60
N LEU A 386 -8.24 -6.86 -26.98
CA LEU A 386 -8.92 -5.84 -27.76
C LEU A 386 -8.36 -5.83 -29.18
N LYS A 387 -9.22 -5.98 -30.19
CA LYS A 387 -8.84 -5.82 -31.61
C LYS A 387 -9.16 -4.40 -32.05
N LEU A 388 -8.26 -3.76 -32.77
CA LEU A 388 -8.36 -2.37 -33.20
C LEU A 388 -8.96 -2.24 -34.60
N VAL A 389 -9.60 -1.09 -34.88
CA VAL A 389 -10.15 -0.80 -36.22
C VAL A 389 -9.06 -0.58 -37.28
N SER A 390 -7.89 -0.12 -36.87
CA SER A 390 -6.73 0.14 -37.73
C SER A 390 -5.44 -0.31 -37.06
N GLN A 391 -4.38 -0.44 -37.84
CA GLN A 391 -3.05 -0.76 -37.31
C GLN A 391 -2.46 0.44 -36.56
N ALA A 392 -1.91 0.18 -35.38
CA ALA A 392 -1.09 1.11 -34.63
C ALA A 392 0.27 1.32 -35.30
N SER A 393 0.81 2.53 -35.20
CA SER A 393 2.14 2.95 -35.68
C SER A 393 3.30 2.39 -34.85
N VAL A 394 2.99 1.60 -33.83
CA VAL A 394 3.89 1.11 -32.78
C VAL A 394 4.36 -0.32 -33.07
N THR A 395 5.60 -0.63 -32.67
CA THR A 395 6.16 -1.99 -32.74
C THR A 395 5.53 -2.90 -31.67
N PRO A 396 4.89 -4.02 -32.02
CA PRO A 396 4.31 -4.93 -31.04
C PRO A 396 5.38 -5.66 -30.20
N ILE A 397 5.01 -6.05 -28.97
CA ILE A 397 5.89 -6.81 -28.09
C ILE A 397 5.63 -8.33 -28.18
N GLU A 398 6.69 -9.11 -28.06
CA GLU A 398 6.61 -10.56 -27.92
C GLU A 398 6.30 -10.97 -26.48
N ILE A 399 5.48 -12.01 -26.30
CA ILE A 399 5.21 -12.62 -24.99
C ILE A 399 6.39 -13.51 -24.60
N ALA A 400 6.83 -13.40 -23.34
CA ALA A 400 7.92 -14.21 -22.80
C ALA A 400 7.52 -15.70 -22.72
N PRO A 401 8.23 -16.64 -23.37
CA PRO A 401 7.91 -18.07 -23.30
C PRO A 401 8.39 -18.74 -22.02
N TYR A 402 9.34 -18.11 -21.32
CA TYR A 402 9.87 -18.51 -20.03
C TYR A 402 10.36 -17.28 -19.28
N TYR A 403 10.67 -17.46 -18.00
CA TYR A 403 11.26 -16.43 -17.15
C TYR A 403 12.42 -17.01 -16.33
N SER A 404 13.53 -16.27 -16.27
CA SER A 404 14.66 -16.56 -15.39
C SER A 404 14.60 -15.65 -14.17
N LYS A 405 14.67 -16.25 -12.96
CA LYS A 405 14.59 -15.52 -11.68
C LYS A 405 15.71 -14.49 -11.46
N HIS A 406 16.78 -14.53 -12.24
CA HIS A 406 17.96 -13.66 -12.08
C HIS A 406 17.93 -12.41 -12.95
N ASP A 407 16.94 -12.29 -13.82
CA ASP A 407 16.91 -11.22 -14.83
C ASP A 407 16.13 -10.01 -14.34
N LYS A 408 16.46 -8.84 -14.90
CA LYS A 408 15.81 -7.58 -14.55
C LYS A 408 14.39 -7.54 -15.10
N ILE A 409 13.46 -7.12 -14.25
CA ILE A 409 12.10 -6.75 -14.67
C ILE A 409 11.89 -5.25 -14.54
N THR A 410 11.02 -4.73 -15.40
CA THR A 410 10.61 -3.34 -15.38
C THR A 410 9.09 -3.27 -15.41
N LEU A 411 8.52 -2.60 -14.40
CA LEU A 411 7.12 -2.22 -14.39
C LEU A 411 7.02 -0.78 -14.86
N TYR A 412 6.04 -0.47 -15.72
CA TYR A 412 5.73 0.91 -16.06
C TYR A 412 4.61 1.44 -15.15
N ALA A 413 4.84 2.61 -14.57
CA ALA A 413 3.96 3.27 -13.60
C ALA A 413 3.84 4.76 -13.91
N SER A 414 2.88 5.43 -13.29
CA SER A 414 2.66 6.88 -13.35
C SER A 414 2.88 7.51 -11.96
N VAL A 415 3.30 8.79 -11.94
CA VAL A 415 3.52 9.52 -10.67
C VAL A 415 2.23 10.28 -10.39
N ILE A 416 1.79 10.30 -9.13
CA ILE A 416 0.59 11.04 -8.72
C ILE A 416 0.81 12.57 -8.73
N ASN A 417 2.05 13.05 -8.92
CA ASN A 417 2.44 14.42 -8.57
C ASN A 417 1.44 15.49 -9.02
N GLY A 418 0.95 16.24 -8.02
CA GLY A 418 -0.05 17.30 -8.05
C GLY A 418 0.32 18.56 -8.85
N ASP A 419 1.10 18.41 -9.92
CA ASP A 419 1.08 19.34 -11.03
C ASP A 419 0.23 18.69 -12.12
N GLN A 420 -0.98 19.22 -12.32
CA GLN A 420 -2.00 18.74 -13.27
C GLN A 420 -1.57 18.92 -14.74
N SER A 421 -0.33 18.58 -15.09
CA SER A 421 0.12 18.55 -16.46
C SER A 421 -0.49 17.33 -17.13
N LYS A 422 -1.35 17.60 -18.12
CA LYS A 422 -2.23 16.69 -18.87
C LYS A 422 -1.54 15.57 -19.67
N ASN A 423 -0.33 15.16 -19.32
CA ASN A 423 0.41 14.14 -20.04
C ASN A 423 0.67 12.96 -19.11
N ASN A 424 0.04 11.81 -19.38
CA ASN A 424 0.30 10.52 -18.75
C ASN A 424 1.75 10.08 -19.03
N LYS A 425 2.71 10.68 -18.33
CA LYS A 425 4.12 10.32 -18.43
C LYS A 425 4.36 9.09 -17.57
N PHE A 426 4.49 7.95 -18.23
CA PHE A 426 4.94 6.73 -17.57
C PHE A 426 6.45 6.83 -17.26
N PHE A 427 6.87 6.17 -16.18
CA PHE A 427 8.27 5.94 -15.86
C PHE A 427 8.51 4.44 -15.63
N ALA A 428 9.76 4.03 -15.81
CA ALA A 428 10.18 2.66 -15.52
C ALA A 428 10.52 2.50 -14.04
N VAL A 429 10.01 1.44 -13.45
CA VAL A 429 10.30 0.99 -12.10
C VAL A 429 11.21 -0.23 -12.16
N HIS A 430 12.38 -0.13 -11.54
CA HIS A 430 13.41 -1.16 -11.50
C HIS A 430 13.56 -1.75 -10.09
N GLY A 431 14.33 -2.85 -9.99
CA GLY A 431 14.66 -3.48 -8.70
C GLY A 431 13.54 -4.32 -8.08
N LEU A 432 12.45 -4.56 -8.82
CA LEU A 432 11.39 -5.47 -8.42
C LEU A 432 11.82 -6.92 -8.62
N ASN A 433 11.41 -7.80 -7.71
CA ASN A 433 11.55 -9.24 -7.84
C ASN A 433 10.19 -9.86 -8.14
N VAL A 434 10.18 -10.87 -9.01
CA VAL A 434 8.98 -11.65 -9.30
C VAL A 434 8.96 -12.92 -8.46
N ARG A 435 7.83 -13.17 -7.79
CA ARG A 435 7.51 -14.41 -7.09
C ARG A 435 6.30 -15.05 -7.74
N PHE A 436 6.30 -16.37 -7.91
CA PHE A 436 5.19 -17.08 -8.53
C PHE A 436 4.41 -17.90 -7.51
N SER A 437 3.09 -17.94 -7.68
CA SER A 437 2.19 -18.86 -6.98
C SER A 437 2.45 -18.92 -5.46
N TYR A 438 2.94 -20.06 -4.95
CA TYR A 438 3.16 -20.34 -3.53
C TYR A 438 4.26 -19.49 -2.88
N GLU A 439 5.09 -18.81 -3.67
CA GLU A 439 6.12 -17.90 -3.14
C GLU A 439 5.56 -16.52 -2.79
N CYS A 440 4.36 -16.20 -3.27
CA CYS A 440 3.65 -14.98 -2.91
C CYS A 440 3.11 -15.05 -1.48
N ASN A 441 3.09 -13.90 -0.83
CA ASN A 441 2.41 -13.64 0.43
C ASN A 441 1.50 -12.41 0.24
N PRO A 442 0.33 -12.59 -0.40
CA PRO A 442 -0.56 -11.47 -0.74
C PRO A 442 -1.15 -10.82 0.51
N SER A 443 -1.48 -9.53 0.43
CA SER A 443 -2.17 -8.79 1.49
C SER A 443 -3.57 -9.36 1.83
N GLU A 444 -4.12 -8.98 2.99
CA GLU A 444 -5.49 -9.39 3.38
C GLU A 444 -6.55 -8.95 2.36
N GLU A 445 -6.38 -7.78 1.74
CA GLU A 445 -7.27 -7.31 0.67
C GLU A 445 -7.25 -8.25 -0.54
N HIS A 446 -6.08 -8.66 -0.99
CA HIS A 446 -5.94 -9.63 -2.08
C HIS A 446 -6.60 -10.97 -1.73
N HIS A 447 -6.46 -11.44 -0.48
CA HIS A 447 -7.08 -12.67 -0.02
C HIS A 447 -8.61 -12.66 -0.16
N SER A 448 -9.25 -11.49 0.03
CA SER A 448 -10.71 -11.36 -0.13
C SER A 448 -11.20 -11.62 -1.57
N ARG A 449 -10.34 -11.37 -2.58
CA ARG A 449 -10.66 -11.54 -4.01
C ARG A 449 -10.06 -12.83 -4.62
N LEU A 450 -9.25 -13.55 -3.84
CA LEU A 450 -8.60 -14.82 -4.19
C LEU A 450 -9.09 -15.96 -3.29
N LEU A 451 -10.40 -16.19 -3.28
CA LEU A 451 -11.04 -17.17 -2.38
C LEU A 451 -10.57 -18.62 -2.58
N LYS A 452 -10.06 -18.97 -3.77
CA LYS A 452 -9.48 -20.29 -4.08
C LYS A 452 -7.95 -20.30 -3.93
N GLY A 453 -7.37 -19.24 -3.36
CA GLY A 453 -5.93 -19.03 -3.28
C GLY A 453 -5.32 -18.62 -4.61
N LEU A 454 -3.99 -18.64 -4.67
CA LEU A 454 -3.22 -18.27 -5.86
C LEU A 454 -3.14 -19.44 -6.86
N HIS A 455 -3.49 -19.15 -8.11
CA HIS A 455 -3.30 -20.05 -9.25
C HIS A 455 -1.98 -19.75 -10.00
N PRO A 456 -1.50 -20.67 -10.86
CA PRO A 456 -0.31 -20.46 -11.71
C PRO A 456 -0.35 -19.25 -12.66
N GLU A 457 -1.53 -18.68 -12.88
CA GLU A 457 -1.70 -17.42 -13.60
C GLU A 457 -1.28 -16.18 -12.80
N HIS A 458 -1.02 -16.32 -11.49
CA HIS A 458 -0.69 -15.21 -10.61
C HIS A 458 0.80 -15.15 -10.32
N MET A 459 1.32 -13.94 -10.25
CA MET A 459 2.65 -13.62 -9.76
C MET A 459 2.60 -12.38 -8.88
N CYS A 460 3.63 -12.19 -8.06
CA CYS A 460 3.77 -11.04 -7.19
C CYS A 460 5.06 -10.28 -7.48
N LEU A 461 4.95 -8.96 -7.45
CA LEU A 461 6.06 -8.03 -7.52
C LEU A 461 6.43 -7.61 -6.10
N GLN A 462 7.72 -7.65 -5.78
CA GLN A 462 8.22 -7.28 -4.47
C GLN A 462 9.56 -6.54 -4.53
N ASN A 463 9.66 -5.45 -3.77
CA ASN A 463 10.91 -4.83 -3.37
C ASN A 463 10.98 -4.76 -1.82
N ASN A 464 12.18 -4.92 -1.27
CA ASN A 464 12.41 -4.88 0.17
C ASN A 464 12.39 -3.45 0.76
N HIS A 465 12.56 -2.44 -0.09
CA HIS A 465 12.39 -1.04 0.28
C HIS A 465 10.92 -0.65 0.27
N THR A 466 10.54 0.26 1.16
CA THR A 466 9.20 0.85 1.20
C THR A 466 9.28 2.28 0.64
N LEU A 467 8.35 2.63 -0.26
CA LEU A 467 8.31 3.98 -0.83
C LEU A 467 7.51 4.93 0.04
N VAL A 468 7.76 6.22 -0.13
CA VAL A 468 6.85 7.25 0.36
C VAL A 468 5.49 7.07 -0.33
N PRO A 469 4.36 7.04 0.38
CA PRO A 469 3.04 6.86 -0.21
C PRO A 469 2.78 7.84 -1.36
N GLY A 470 2.29 7.30 -2.48
CA GLY A 470 2.02 8.05 -3.70
C GLY A 470 3.21 8.25 -4.64
N SER A 471 4.41 7.75 -4.28
CA SER A 471 5.60 7.87 -5.14
C SER A 471 5.50 7.03 -6.41
N CYS A 472 4.71 5.94 -6.37
CA CYS A 472 4.54 5.05 -7.50
C CYS A 472 3.12 4.49 -7.54
N GLU A 473 2.41 4.75 -8.64
CA GLU A 473 1.11 4.15 -8.91
C GLU A 473 1.17 3.41 -10.25
N ALA A 474 0.93 2.11 -10.22
CA ALA A 474 0.77 1.33 -11.44
C ALA A 474 -0.72 1.15 -11.72
N HIS A 475 -1.14 1.55 -12.91
CA HIS A 475 -2.52 1.36 -13.33
C HIS A 475 -2.78 -0.10 -13.73
N PRO A 476 -4.00 -0.63 -13.56
CA PRO A 476 -4.28 -2.00 -13.96
C PRO A 476 -4.06 -2.20 -15.47
N GLY A 477 -3.44 -3.34 -15.80
CA GLY A 477 -3.00 -3.66 -17.16
C GLY A 477 -1.65 -3.07 -17.54
N SER A 478 -0.98 -2.35 -16.62
CA SER A 478 0.39 -1.87 -16.85
C SER A 478 1.33 -3.04 -17.13
N ALA A 479 2.19 -2.86 -18.12
CA ALA A 479 3.08 -3.90 -18.58
C ALA A 479 4.19 -4.19 -17.58
N ILE A 480 4.43 -5.47 -17.32
CA ILE A 480 5.59 -5.98 -16.61
C ILE A 480 6.48 -6.62 -17.67
N PHE A 481 7.59 -5.96 -17.97
CA PHE A 481 8.54 -6.42 -18.98
C PHE A 481 9.71 -7.14 -18.33
N TRP A 482 10.23 -8.12 -19.06
CA TRP A 482 11.45 -8.85 -18.75
C TRP A 482 12.48 -8.55 -19.83
N TYR A 483 13.71 -8.26 -19.42
CA TYR A 483 14.84 -8.02 -20.32
C TYR A 483 15.81 -9.19 -20.25
N HIS A 484 16.06 -9.81 -21.40
CA HIS A 484 17.00 -10.93 -21.54
C HIS A 484 17.85 -10.74 -22.79
N ASN A 485 19.17 -10.70 -22.62
CA ASN A 485 20.14 -10.41 -23.68
C ASN A 485 19.75 -9.14 -24.48
N ASP A 486 19.43 -8.06 -23.77
CA ASP A 486 18.97 -6.77 -24.30
C ASP A 486 17.66 -6.80 -25.11
N LYS A 487 16.99 -7.95 -25.20
CA LYS A 487 15.66 -8.07 -25.80
C LYS A 487 14.58 -7.96 -24.73
N LYS A 488 13.57 -7.16 -25.04
CA LYS A 488 12.39 -6.89 -24.20
C LYS A 488 11.28 -7.87 -24.53
N TYR A 489 10.67 -8.47 -23.50
CA TYR A 489 9.52 -9.35 -23.61
C TYR A 489 8.44 -8.97 -22.61
N LEU A 490 7.19 -9.24 -22.96
CA LEU A 490 6.06 -9.10 -22.05
C LEU A 490 5.96 -10.31 -21.13
N LEU A 491 6.21 -10.11 -19.83
CA LEU A 491 6.10 -11.15 -18.82
C LEU A 491 4.68 -11.23 -18.26
N GLY A 492 4.08 -10.07 -17.98
CA GLY A 492 2.77 -10.02 -17.37
C GLY A 492 2.13 -8.64 -17.32
N LEU A 493 0.98 -8.59 -16.66
CA LEU A 493 0.19 -7.37 -16.48
C LEU A 493 -0.04 -7.09 -14.99
N TYR A 494 0.21 -5.86 -14.56
CA TYR A 494 -0.07 -5.41 -13.20
C TYR A 494 -1.57 -5.42 -12.91
N MET A 495 -2.02 -6.13 -11.88
CA MET A 495 -3.44 -6.26 -11.54
C MET A 495 -3.88 -5.32 -10.42
N HIS A 496 -3.21 -5.39 -9.28
CA HIS A 496 -3.59 -4.66 -8.07
C HIS A 496 -2.42 -4.60 -7.07
N GLY A 497 -2.43 -3.57 -6.22
CA GLY A 497 -1.44 -3.37 -5.16
C GLY A 497 -1.18 -1.89 -4.93
N GLU A 498 -0.38 -1.59 -3.92
CA GLU A 498 0.07 -0.24 -3.62
C GLU A 498 1.57 -0.10 -3.91
N ASN A 499 2.02 1.15 -4.11
CA ASN A 499 3.44 1.49 -4.24
C ASN A 499 4.22 0.62 -5.25
N CYS A 500 3.55 0.14 -6.30
CA CYS A 500 4.14 -0.70 -7.35
C CYS A 500 4.83 -1.99 -6.87
N GLY A 501 4.52 -2.49 -5.66
CA GLY A 501 5.16 -3.66 -5.07
C GLY A 501 6.36 -3.36 -4.17
N PHE A 502 6.57 -2.10 -3.77
CA PHE A 502 7.58 -1.73 -2.77
C PHE A 502 7.01 -1.84 -1.36
N GLY A 503 7.71 -2.59 -0.49
CA GLY A 503 7.23 -2.95 0.84
C GLY A 503 6.27 -4.12 0.75
N ASP A 504 5.00 -3.81 0.49
CA ASP A 504 3.96 -4.83 0.29
C ASP A 504 4.00 -5.39 -1.13
N GLN A 505 3.61 -6.67 -1.26
CA GLN A 505 3.59 -7.33 -2.57
C GLN A 505 2.43 -6.83 -3.41
N ALA A 506 2.72 -6.47 -4.67
CA ALA A 506 1.69 -6.19 -5.67
C ALA A 506 1.42 -7.43 -6.52
N LEU A 507 0.17 -7.63 -6.92
CA LEU A 507 -0.27 -8.77 -7.69
C LEU A 507 -0.25 -8.48 -9.20
N GLY A 508 0.24 -9.43 -9.98
CA GLY A 508 0.28 -9.40 -11.43
C GLY A 508 -0.24 -10.69 -12.06
N LEU A 509 -0.74 -10.57 -13.28
CA LEU A 509 -1.14 -11.68 -14.14
C LEU A 509 0.06 -12.14 -14.96
N TYR A 510 0.40 -13.43 -14.87
CA TYR A 510 1.38 -14.07 -15.73
C TYR A 510 0.77 -14.40 -17.10
N VAL A 511 1.12 -13.61 -18.11
CA VAL A 511 0.44 -13.63 -19.43
C VAL A 511 0.62 -14.95 -20.15
N TYR A 512 1.79 -15.60 -20.02
CA TYR A 512 2.06 -16.85 -20.73
C TYR A 512 1.17 -18.01 -20.28
N ALA A 513 0.57 -17.95 -19.08
CA ALA A 513 -0.45 -18.91 -18.65
C ALA A 513 -1.65 -18.98 -19.60
N TYR A 514 -1.89 -17.91 -20.37
CA TYR A 514 -2.98 -17.78 -21.33
C TYR A 514 -2.54 -17.94 -22.80
N ASN A 515 -1.30 -18.35 -23.06
CA ASN A 515 -0.75 -18.33 -24.43
C ASN A 515 -1.63 -19.10 -25.43
N ALA A 516 -2.10 -20.30 -25.08
CA ALA A 516 -2.98 -21.09 -25.94
C ALA A 516 -4.30 -20.38 -26.27
N TRP A 517 -4.92 -19.73 -25.28
CA TRP A 517 -6.14 -18.95 -25.48
C TRP A 517 -5.87 -17.72 -26.35
N ILE A 518 -4.77 -16.99 -26.08
CA ILE A 518 -4.36 -15.82 -26.85
C ILE A 518 -4.19 -16.18 -28.33
N HIS A 519 -3.46 -17.25 -28.64
CA HIS A 519 -3.28 -17.73 -30.02
C HIS A 519 -4.62 -18.07 -30.67
N SER A 520 -5.52 -18.78 -29.96
CA SER A 520 -6.84 -19.14 -30.50
C SER A 520 -7.69 -17.93 -30.91
N VAL A 521 -7.55 -16.81 -30.20
CA VAL A 521 -8.30 -15.56 -30.43
C VAL A 521 -7.66 -14.70 -31.53
N ILE A 522 -6.33 -14.70 -31.62
CA ILE A 522 -5.59 -13.90 -32.59
C ILE A 522 -5.62 -14.53 -33.99
N GLU A 523 -5.50 -15.85 -34.07
CA GLU A 523 -5.42 -16.58 -35.32
C GLU A 523 -6.77 -16.83 -35.98
N THR A 524 -7.88 -16.60 -35.27
CA THR A 524 -9.23 -16.67 -35.85
C THR A 524 -9.43 -15.53 -36.86
N PRO A 525 -9.62 -15.84 -38.17
CA PRO A 525 -9.84 -14.83 -39.20
C PRO A 525 -11.11 -14.02 -38.91
N SER A 526 -11.06 -12.72 -39.17
CA SER A 526 -12.17 -11.77 -39.03
C SER A 526 -13.37 -12.03 -39.97
N GLN A 527 -13.37 -13.12 -40.74
CA GLN A 527 -14.39 -13.44 -41.74
C GLN A 527 -15.57 -14.28 -41.22
N HIS A 528 -15.48 -14.88 -40.04
CA HIS A 528 -16.63 -15.55 -39.45
C HIS A 528 -17.43 -14.55 -38.61
N SER A 529 -18.67 -14.29 -39.02
CA SER A 529 -19.66 -13.44 -38.36
C SER A 529 -19.45 -13.36 -36.85
N LEU A 530 -19.04 -12.18 -36.37
CA LEU A 530 -18.69 -11.95 -34.98
C LEU A 530 -19.85 -12.32 -34.06
N GLY A 531 -19.55 -13.20 -33.11
CA GLY A 531 -20.49 -13.71 -32.12
C GLY A 531 -20.42 -12.94 -30.81
N TYR A 532 -21.45 -12.20 -30.46
CA TYR A 532 -21.54 -11.45 -29.20
C TYR A 532 -22.44 -12.21 -28.23
N VAL A 533 -21.98 -12.52 -27.01
CA VAL A 533 -22.81 -13.19 -25.99
C VAL A 533 -23.27 -12.18 -24.96
N PHE A 534 -24.59 -12.09 -24.78
CA PHE A 534 -25.22 -11.26 -23.76
C PHE A 534 -25.70 -12.15 -22.61
N PRO A 535 -24.94 -12.24 -21.51
CA PRO A 535 -25.20 -13.21 -20.44
C PRO A 535 -26.53 -12.96 -19.70
N PHE A 536 -27.06 -11.75 -19.78
CA PHE A 536 -28.30 -11.33 -19.11
C PHE A 536 -29.57 -11.65 -19.91
N LEU A 537 -29.48 -11.89 -21.22
CA LEU A 537 -30.64 -12.23 -22.05
C LEU A 537 -30.87 -13.74 -22.01
N LYS A 538 -32.07 -14.16 -21.63
CA LYS A 538 -32.51 -15.55 -21.56
C LYS A 538 -33.38 -15.90 -22.76
N THR A 539 -33.68 -17.20 -22.90
CA THR A 539 -34.62 -17.67 -23.94
C THR A 539 -35.95 -16.93 -23.82
N SER A 540 -36.46 -16.44 -24.95
CA SER A 540 -37.69 -15.64 -25.12
C SER A 540 -37.55 -14.14 -24.85
N ASP A 541 -36.39 -13.65 -24.40
CA ASP A 541 -36.16 -12.22 -24.27
C ASP A 541 -36.10 -11.53 -25.66
N GLU A 542 -36.58 -10.28 -25.73
CA GLU A 542 -36.38 -9.44 -26.91
C GLU A 542 -34.93 -8.96 -26.99
N CYS A 543 -34.41 -8.88 -28.20
CA CYS A 543 -33.04 -8.48 -28.47
C CYS A 543 -32.98 -7.63 -29.73
N SER A 544 -32.03 -6.71 -29.79
CA SER A 544 -31.88 -5.76 -30.90
C SER A 544 -30.44 -5.69 -31.36
N TYR A 545 -30.25 -5.60 -32.67
CA TYR A 545 -28.96 -5.44 -33.30
C TYR A 545 -28.64 -3.96 -33.58
N PRO A 546 -27.35 -3.57 -33.65
CA PRO A 546 -26.92 -2.19 -33.93
C PRO A 546 -27.34 -1.66 -35.31
N ASP A 547 -27.64 -2.54 -36.26
CA ASP A 547 -28.17 -2.20 -37.59
C ASP A 547 -29.70 -1.98 -37.59
N GLY A 548 -30.32 -1.91 -36.39
CA GLY A 548 -31.75 -1.66 -36.23
C GLY A 548 -32.63 -2.91 -36.34
N ALA A 549 -32.06 -4.08 -36.65
CA ALA A 549 -32.83 -5.32 -36.69
C ALA A 549 -33.23 -5.77 -35.27
N THR A 550 -34.49 -6.15 -35.07
CA THR A 550 -34.98 -6.68 -33.78
C THR A 550 -35.29 -8.17 -33.87
N GLY A 551 -35.18 -8.89 -32.76
CA GLY A 551 -35.33 -10.33 -32.69
C GLY A 551 -35.79 -10.85 -31.33
N THR A 552 -35.89 -12.17 -31.23
CA THR A 552 -36.18 -12.88 -29.99
C THR A 552 -35.12 -13.95 -29.74
N CYS A 553 -34.64 -14.06 -28.51
CA CYS A 553 -33.68 -15.07 -28.08
C CYS A 553 -34.27 -16.48 -28.16
N VAL A 554 -33.82 -17.31 -29.10
CA VAL A 554 -34.31 -18.69 -29.30
C VAL A 554 -33.14 -19.65 -29.51
N SER A 555 -33.36 -20.96 -29.38
CA SER A 555 -32.34 -21.95 -29.72
C SER A 555 -31.83 -21.74 -31.15
N HIS A 556 -30.53 -21.90 -31.38
CA HIS A 556 -29.91 -21.80 -32.71
C HIS A 556 -30.62 -22.66 -33.77
N ILE A 557 -31.11 -23.85 -33.38
CA ILE A 557 -31.82 -24.78 -34.27
C ILE A 557 -33.17 -24.21 -34.72
N ASN A 558 -33.80 -23.37 -33.89
CA ASN A 558 -35.11 -22.78 -34.13
C ASN A 558 -35.03 -21.41 -34.81
N CYS A 559 -33.86 -20.99 -35.30
CA CYS A 559 -33.68 -19.71 -35.98
C CYS A 559 -33.18 -19.87 -37.42
N PRO A 560 -34.05 -20.09 -38.41
CA PRO A 560 -33.65 -20.26 -39.81
C PRO A 560 -33.01 -19.00 -40.43
N ASN A 561 -33.29 -17.82 -39.87
CA ASN A 561 -32.76 -16.55 -40.37
C ASN A 561 -31.34 -16.22 -39.88
N ILE A 562 -30.80 -16.96 -38.90
CA ILE A 562 -29.44 -16.70 -38.39
C ILE A 562 -28.38 -17.01 -39.45
N SER A 563 -28.58 -18.08 -40.23
CA SER A 563 -27.69 -18.47 -41.32
C SER A 563 -27.66 -17.44 -42.46
N LYS A 564 -28.78 -16.75 -42.72
CA LYS A 564 -28.85 -15.67 -43.70
C LYS A 564 -28.08 -14.43 -43.24
N ARG A 565 -28.12 -14.13 -41.94
CA ARG A 565 -27.36 -13.02 -41.34
C ARG A 565 -25.86 -13.33 -41.32
N ALA A 566 -25.51 -14.56 -40.95
CA ALA A 566 -24.14 -15.08 -41.03
C ALA A 566 -23.57 -15.01 -42.45
N GLY A 567 -24.36 -15.43 -43.45
CA GLY A 567 -23.98 -15.39 -44.86
C GLY A 567 -23.81 -13.98 -45.44
N LYS A 568 -24.35 -12.95 -44.79
CA LYS A 568 -24.13 -11.53 -45.12
C LYS A 568 -22.99 -10.90 -44.31
N SER A 569 -22.22 -11.70 -43.57
CA SER A 569 -21.15 -11.24 -42.66
C SER A 569 -21.63 -10.24 -41.60
N LEU A 570 -22.92 -10.27 -41.25
CA LEU A 570 -23.51 -9.44 -40.20
C LEU A 570 -23.33 -10.11 -38.83
N PRO A 571 -23.25 -9.34 -37.74
CA PRO A 571 -22.98 -9.88 -36.40
C PRO A 571 -24.09 -10.82 -35.92
N ILE A 572 -23.69 -11.89 -35.22
CA ILE A 572 -24.56 -12.86 -34.56
C ILE A 572 -24.58 -12.58 -33.06
N PHE A 573 -25.76 -12.41 -32.49
CA PHE A 573 -25.93 -12.19 -31.06
C PHE A 573 -26.42 -13.48 -30.42
N TYR A 574 -25.81 -13.85 -29.30
CA TYR A 574 -26.09 -15.01 -28.48
C TYR A 574 -26.65 -14.53 -27.15
N CYS A 575 -27.71 -15.17 -26.65
CA CYS A 575 -28.37 -14.82 -25.40
C CYS A 575 -28.03 -15.86 -24.36
N SER A 576 -27.41 -15.50 -23.23
CA SER A 576 -26.97 -16.39 -22.13
C SER A 576 -25.91 -17.45 -22.47
N SER A 577 -25.92 -18.05 -23.66
CA SER A 577 -24.96 -19.07 -24.10
C SER A 577 -24.92 -19.17 -25.63
N ARG A 578 -23.91 -19.85 -26.18
CA ARG A 578 -23.79 -20.07 -27.65
C ARG A 578 -24.91 -20.94 -28.25
N ALA A 579 -25.73 -21.60 -27.42
CA ALA A 579 -26.84 -22.42 -27.88
C ALA A 579 -28.12 -21.62 -28.18
N ILE A 580 -28.20 -20.38 -27.69
CA ILE A 580 -29.36 -19.50 -27.81
C ILE A 580 -28.92 -18.24 -28.55
N VAL A 581 -29.58 -17.91 -29.65
CA VAL A 581 -29.27 -16.78 -30.53
C VAL A 581 -30.41 -15.77 -30.54
N CYS A 582 -30.08 -14.50 -30.69
CA CYS A 582 -31.06 -13.47 -31.04
C CYS A 582 -31.54 -13.75 -32.48
N CYS A 583 -32.78 -14.19 -32.65
CA CYS A 583 -33.31 -14.51 -33.96
C CYS A 583 -34.03 -13.32 -34.59
N PRO A 584 -33.58 -12.78 -35.74
CA PRO A 584 -34.23 -11.63 -36.37
C PRO A 584 -35.68 -11.93 -36.76
N ARG A 585 -36.61 -11.02 -36.42
CA ARG A 585 -37.97 -11.02 -36.97
C ARG A 585 -37.89 -10.77 -38.48
N HIS A 586 -38.78 -11.39 -39.25
CA HIS A 586 -38.74 -11.38 -40.72
C HIS A 586 -38.43 -9.99 -41.30
N LEU A 587 -37.37 -9.90 -42.11
CA LEU A 587 -37.20 -8.80 -43.06
C LEU A 587 -38.17 -9.05 -44.22
N GLU A 588 -39.45 -8.71 -44.05
CA GLU A 588 -40.31 -8.48 -45.20
C GLU A 588 -39.84 -7.21 -45.90
N ALA A 589 -39.66 -7.35 -47.22
CA ALA A 589 -39.24 -6.29 -48.12
C ALA A 589 -40.13 -5.06 -47.95
N GLN A 590 -39.52 -3.87 -47.98
CA GLN A 590 -40.22 -2.64 -48.32
C GLN A 590 -40.91 -2.85 -49.68
N LYS A 591 -42.22 -3.12 -49.65
CA LYS A 591 -43.12 -2.98 -50.79
C LYS A 591 -43.80 -1.63 -50.65
N GLU A 592 -43.67 -0.84 -51.71
CA GLU A 592 -44.54 0.26 -52.18
C GLU A 592 -45.66 0.70 -51.22
N GLU A 593 -45.49 1.90 -50.64
CA GLU A 593 -46.64 2.74 -50.27
C GLU A 593 -47.02 3.59 -51.49
N GLU A 594 -47.96 3.08 -52.29
CA GLU A 594 -49.07 3.91 -52.74
C GLU A 594 -49.86 4.30 -51.48
N HIS A 595 -49.86 5.58 -51.12
CA HIS A 595 -51.05 6.17 -50.51
C HIS A 595 -51.15 7.67 -50.83
N GLU A 596 -52.23 7.98 -51.55
CA GLU A 596 -52.87 9.28 -51.64
C GLU A 596 -52.95 9.99 -50.28
N GLY A 597 -52.72 11.30 -50.27
CA GLY A 597 -52.76 12.04 -49.02
C GLY A 597 -52.55 13.56 -49.07
N ILE A 598 -53.16 14.25 -50.04
CA ILE A 598 -53.66 15.64 -49.90
C ILE A 598 -52.60 16.76 -49.81
N ALA A 599 -52.46 17.52 -50.91
CA ALA A 599 -52.21 18.95 -50.87
C ALA A 599 -53.03 19.65 -51.98
N PHE A 600 -53.86 20.60 -51.55
CA PHE A 600 -54.73 21.48 -52.34
C PHE A 600 -53.98 22.25 -53.44
N ALA A 601 -54.60 22.40 -54.63
CA ALA A 601 -54.94 23.69 -55.25
C ALA A 601 -55.11 23.64 -56.80
N PHE A 602 -56.33 23.98 -57.25
CA PHE A 602 -56.67 24.88 -58.37
C PHE A 602 -56.51 24.52 -59.86
N TYR A 603 -57.64 24.74 -60.59
CA TYR A 603 -57.88 25.03 -62.03
C TYR A 603 -57.34 24.04 -63.10
N ARG A 604 -58.21 23.25 -63.77
CA ARG A 604 -59.01 23.54 -65.00
C ARG A 604 -58.18 23.92 -66.25
N THR A 605 -58.49 23.20 -67.35
CA THR A 605 -58.23 23.48 -68.80
C THR A 605 -56.79 23.36 -69.27
N VAL A 606 -56.43 22.66 -70.36
CA VAL A 606 -57.12 22.17 -71.58
C VAL A 606 -56.60 20.78 -71.93
#